data_AF-A0A8B8C1D2-F1
#
_entry.id   AF-A0A8B8C1D2-F1
#
_cell.length_a   1.000
_cell.length_b   1.000
_cell.length_c   1.000
_cell.angle_alpha   90.00
_cell.angle_beta   90.00
_cell.angle_gamma   90.00
#
_symmetry.space_group_name_H-M   'P 1'
#
loop_
_entity.id
_entity.type
_entity.pdbx_description
1 polymer ?
#
loop_
_entity_poly.entity_id
_entity_poly.type
_entity_poly.pdbx_seq_one_letter_code
_entity_poly.pdbx_strand_id
1 'polypeptide(L)'
;MDEEVKVAVQEILKCLQIKDLKTEQAKILKALPERRDCVAILPTGYGKSLPYQIAISVKRSLLRDEGEKIIVCCPLVALMKDQVIRLSTIPGIKATFKGDEEAERVISSGDFDYLFASPESLVGDKDFRQVLQKFNVSTVVIDEFHTISTWGDDENGREAFRRWFHHVGELRSLFPSASVLALSATCTKKVSKRVLKILNISEDAVQIAVSPDKPNIKLVVVKISNSLEIAMSWLIDALSEKQLPRTLLYCNSI
;
A
#
# COMPACT_ATOMS: atom_id res chain seq x y z
N MET A 1 -3.48 4.85 -23.27
CA MET A 1 -4.70 4.91 -22.46
C MET A 1 -5.71 5.56 -23.35
N ASP A 2 -6.80 4.85 -23.64
CA ASP A 2 -7.81 5.31 -24.59
C ASP A 2 -8.45 6.62 -24.12
N GLU A 3 -8.97 7.43 -25.06
CA GLU A 3 -9.50 8.76 -24.72
C GLU A 3 -10.65 8.70 -23.72
N GLU A 4 -11.51 7.68 -23.81
CA GLU A 4 -12.60 7.46 -22.83
C GLU A 4 -12.06 7.22 -21.42
N VAL A 5 -10.99 6.42 -21.29
CA VAL A 5 -10.34 6.16 -20.00
C VAL A 5 -9.75 7.46 -19.43
N LYS A 6 -9.16 8.31 -20.27
CA LYS A 6 -8.63 9.61 -19.83
C LYS A 6 -9.75 10.52 -19.31
N VAL A 7 -10.88 10.58 -20.00
CA VAL A 7 -12.04 11.38 -19.58
C VAL A 7 -12.55 10.90 -18.23
N ALA A 8 -12.81 9.60 -18.07
CA ALA A 8 -13.29 9.01 -16.82
C ALA A 8 -12.31 9.29 -15.66
N VAL A 9 -11.01 9.12 -15.87
CA VAL A 9 -9.98 9.43 -14.87
C VAL A 9 -10.03 10.91 -14.48
N GLN A 10 -10.09 11.82 -15.46
CA GLN A 10 -10.09 13.26 -15.19
C GLN A 10 -11.31 13.73 -14.40
N GLU A 11 -12.48 13.14 -14.63
CA GLU A 11 -13.69 13.43 -13.83
C GLU A 11 -13.50 13.05 -12.36
N ILE A 12 -12.96 11.86 -12.09
CA ILE A 12 -12.71 11.38 -10.73
C ILE A 12 -11.62 12.21 -10.05
N LEU A 13 -10.55 12.55 -10.76
CA LEU A 13 -9.48 13.38 -10.22
C LEU A 13 -9.96 14.78 -9.81
N LYS A 14 -10.89 15.37 -10.58
CA LYS A 14 -11.54 16.64 -10.21
C LYS A 14 -12.29 16.55 -8.88
N CYS A 15 -13.04 15.47 -8.66
CA CYS A 15 -13.71 15.23 -7.37
C CYS A 15 -12.72 15.15 -6.20
N LEU A 16 -11.52 14.60 -6.46
CA LEU A 16 -10.44 14.46 -5.49
C LEU A 16 -9.53 15.70 -5.37
N GLN A 17 -9.80 16.77 -6.12
CA GLN A 17 -8.94 17.96 -6.22
C GLN A 17 -7.49 17.63 -6.62
N ILE A 18 -7.30 16.60 -7.43
CA ILE A 18 -6.01 16.19 -7.99
C ILE A 18 -5.97 16.66 -9.44
N LYS A 19 -4.86 17.32 -9.82
CA LYS A 19 -4.73 17.87 -11.17
C LYS A 19 -4.54 16.77 -12.22
N ASP A 20 -3.54 15.91 -12.03
CA ASP A 20 -3.16 14.87 -12.97
C ASP A 20 -2.53 13.68 -12.25
N LEU A 21 -2.63 12.49 -12.85
CA LEU A 21 -1.81 11.34 -12.44
C LEU A 21 -0.36 11.56 -12.85
N LYS A 22 0.56 11.17 -11.97
CA LYS A 22 1.96 11.00 -12.35
C LYS A 22 2.13 9.83 -13.32
N THR A 23 3.20 9.84 -14.11
CA THR A 23 3.48 8.81 -15.13
C THR A 23 3.41 7.40 -14.56
N GLU A 24 4.00 7.18 -13.40
CA GLU A 24 4.04 5.89 -12.71
C GLU A 24 2.67 5.47 -12.16
N GLN A 25 1.88 6.42 -11.67
CA GLN A 25 0.51 6.16 -11.23
C GLN A 25 -0.39 5.75 -12.40
N ALA A 26 -0.24 6.40 -13.56
CA ALA A 26 -0.96 6.03 -14.77
C ALA A 26 -0.58 4.62 -15.28
N LYS A 27 0.71 4.24 -15.16
CA LYS A 27 1.15 2.87 -15.48
C LYS A 27 0.51 1.82 -14.56
N ILE A 28 0.43 2.08 -13.25
CA ILE A 28 -0.27 1.19 -12.31
C ILE A 28 -1.74 1.07 -12.72
N LEU A 29 -2.43 2.19 -12.89
CA LEU A 29 -3.86 2.21 -13.22
C LEU A 29 -4.15 1.44 -14.50
N LYS A 30 -3.29 1.55 -15.52
CA LYS A 30 -3.44 0.82 -16.79
C LYS A 30 -3.34 -0.71 -16.61
N ALA A 31 -2.52 -1.19 -15.68
CA ALA A 31 -2.30 -2.62 -15.47
C ALA A 31 -3.52 -3.33 -14.83
N LEU A 32 -4.30 -2.62 -14.01
CA LEU A 32 -5.38 -3.24 -13.22
C LEU A 32 -6.56 -3.74 -14.07
N PRO A 33 -7.10 -2.99 -15.06
CA PRO A 33 -8.12 -3.51 -15.96
C PRO A 33 -7.63 -4.66 -16.85
N GLU A 34 -6.35 -4.65 -17.22
CA GLU A 34 -5.71 -5.73 -17.99
C GLU A 34 -5.48 -7.01 -17.17
N ARG A 35 -5.84 -7.01 -15.87
CA ARG A 35 -5.56 -8.09 -14.91
C ARG A 35 -4.10 -8.52 -14.91
N ARG A 36 -3.18 -7.56 -15.09
CA ARG A 36 -1.74 -7.81 -15.03
C ARG A 36 -1.19 -7.46 -13.67
N ASP A 37 -0.33 -8.33 -13.16
CA ASP A 37 0.39 -8.06 -11.92
C ASP A 37 1.26 -6.83 -12.07
N CYS A 38 1.36 -6.06 -10.98
CA CYS A 38 2.12 -4.84 -10.94
C CYS A 38 2.86 -4.72 -9.61
N VAL A 39 4.15 -4.40 -9.68
CA VAL A 39 5.01 -4.16 -8.53
C VAL A 39 5.47 -2.71 -8.62
N ALA A 40 5.11 -1.89 -7.63
CA ALA A 40 5.48 -0.48 -7.61
C ALA A 40 6.21 -0.12 -6.32
N ILE A 41 7.46 0.32 -6.48
CA ILE A 41 8.29 0.87 -5.40
C ILE A 41 8.36 2.39 -5.62
N LEU A 42 7.49 3.12 -4.91
CA LEU A 42 7.28 4.56 -5.09
C LEU A 42 7.44 5.30 -3.76
N PRO A 43 8.22 6.39 -3.69
CA PRO A 43 8.53 7.08 -2.43
C PRO A 43 7.30 7.45 -1.58
N THR A 44 7.48 7.59 -0.27
CA THR A 44 6.40 8.08 0.61
C THR A 44 5.87 9.43 0.14
N GLY A 45 4.54 9.58 0.15
CA GLY A 45 3.87 10.78 -0.38
C GLY A 45 3.77 10.83 -1.91
N TYR A 46 4.32 9.84 -2.64
CA TYR A 46 4.19 9.80 -4.10
C TYR A 46 2.74 9.60 -4.56
N GLY A 47 1.88 9.06 -3.69
CA GLY A 47 0.47 8.78 -3.96
C GLY A 47 0.24 7.36 -4.52
N LYS A 48 0.99 6.38 -4.00
CA LYS A 48 0.94 4.97 -4.45
C LYS A 48 -0.45 4.32 -4.34
N SER A 49 -1.32 4.82 -3.45
CA SER A 49 -2.68 4.31 -3.28
C SER A 49 -3.67 4.80 -4.33
N LEU A 50 -3.44 5.99 -4.89
CA LEU A 50 -4.39 6.65 -5.80
C LEU A 50 -4.83 5.76 -6.98
N PRO A 51 -3.93 5.03 -7.68
CA PRO A 51 -4.33 4.20 -8.81
C PRO A 51 -5.36 3.12 -8.46
N TYR A 52 -5.18 2.38 -7.34
CA TYR A 52 -6.17 1.38 -6.96
C TYR A 52 -7.44 2.03 -6.40
N GLN A 53 -7.34 3.18 -5.72
CA GLN A 53 -8.49 3.86 -5.13
C GLN A 53 -9.50 4.36 -6.16
N ILE A 54 -9.04 4.75 -7.35
CA ILE A 54 -9.91 5.22 -8.44
C ILE A 54 -10.27 4.09 -9.42
N ALA A 55 -9.68 2.90 -9.28
CA ALA A 55 -9.81 1.83 -10.27
C ALA A 55 -11.26 1.37 -10.45
N ILE A 56 -12.02 1.18 -9.37
CA ILE A 56 -13.43 0.79 -9.45
C ILE A 56 -14.27 1.89 -10.11
N SER A 57 -14.07 3.16 -9.75
CA SER A 57 -14.79 4.29 -10.36
C SER A 57 -14.53 4.38 -11.87
N VAL A 58 -13.28 4.22 -12.30
CA VAL A 58 -12.91 4.20 -13.72
C VAL A 58 -13.55 3.01 -14.42
N LYS A 59 -13.52 1.81 -13.82
CA LYS A 59 -14.15 0.62 -14.40
C LYS A 59 -15.67 0.77 -14.55
N ARG A 60 -16.36 1.30 -13.54
CA ARG A 60 -17.81 1.56 -13.60
C ARG A 60 -18.17 2.52 -14.73
N SER A 61 -17.38 3.58 -14.90
CA SER A 61 -17.59 4.57 -15.97
C SER A 61 -17.43 3.96 -17.36
N LEU A 62 -16.46 3.06 -17.57
CA LEU A 62 -16.10 2.53 -18.88
C LEU A 62 -16.83 1.22 -19.26
N LEU A 63 -16.91 0.28 -18.33
CA LEU A 63 -17.30 -1.10 -18.60
C LEU A 63 -18.70 -1.45 -18.08
N ARG A 64 -19.36 -0.52 -17.35
CA ARG A 64 -20.65 -0.75 -16.68
C ARG A 64 -20.66 -2.01 -15.80
N ASP A 65 -19.49 -2.39 -15.28
CA ASP A 65 -19.33 -3.50 -14.34
C ASP A 65 -19.46 -2.96 -12.91
N GLU A 66 -20.48 -3.43 -12.20
CA GLU A 66 -20.79 -3.02 -10.83
C GLU A 66 -20.37 -4.05 -9.77
N GLY A 67 -19.87 -5.23 -10.18
CA GLY A 67 -19.69 -6.37 -9.29
C GLY A 67 -18.26 -6.63 -8.80
N GLU A 68 -17.25 -6.08 -9.49
CA GLU A 68 -15.86 -6.30 -9.13
C GLU A 68 -15.44 -5.62 -7.83
N LYS A 69 -14.61 -6.31 -7.06
CA LYS A 69 -14.08 -5.84 -5.77
C LYS A 69 -12.56 -5.81 -5.76
N ILE A 70 -12.02 -4.92 -4.94
CA ILE A 70 -10.58 -4.84 -4.64
C ILE A 70 -10.37 -5.21 -3.17
N ILE A 71 -9.50 -6.20 -2.95
CA ILE A 71 -9.08 -6.59 -1.60
C ILE A 71 -7.71 -5.96 -1.34
N VAL A 72 -7.54 -5.29 -0.20
CA VAL A 72 -6.30 -4.65 0.20
C VAL A 72 -5.75 -5.31 1.46
N CYS A 73 -4.66 -6.05 1.28
CA CYS A 73 -3.86 -6.57 2.37
C CYS A 73 -2.98 -5.45 2.93
N CYS A 74 -3.24 -5.03 4.17
CA CYS A 74 -2.54 -3.92 4.81
C CYS A 74 -1.97 -4.36 6.17
N PRO A 75 -0.75 -3.94 6.55
CA PRO A 75 -0.12 -4.42 7.78
C PRO A 75 -0.76 -3.90 9.07
N LEU A 76 -1.37 -2.70 9.06
CA LEU A 76 -1.77 -1.99 10.28
C LEU A 76 -3.22 -1.50 10.19
N VAL A 77 -4.01 -1.76 11.23
CA VAL A 77 -5.42 -1.34 11.33
C VAL A 77 -5.58 0.19 11.24
N ALA A 78 -4.66 0.96 11.83
CA ALA A 78 -4.68 2.42 11.73
C ALA A 78 -4.62 2.90 10.27
N LEU A 79 -3.74 2.31 9.46
CA LEU A 79 -3.65 2.62 8.04
C LEU A 79 -4.93 2.24 7.29
N MET A 80 -5.56 1.10 7.63
CA MET A 80 -6.82 0.68 7.01
C MET A 80 -7.93 1.71 7.25
N LYS A 81 -8.07 2.20 8.49
CA LYS A 81 -9.07 3.23 8.85
C LYS A 81 -8.87 4.51 8.04
N ASP A 82 -7.62 4.98 7.93
CA ASP A 82 -7.28 6.15 7.13
C ASP A 82 -7.63 5.96 5.64
N GLN A 83 -7.39 4.76 5.08
CA GLN A 83 -7.75 4.47 3.70
C GLN A 83 -9.27 4.41 3.47
N VAL A 84 -10.03 3.82 4.40
CA VAL A 84 -11.50 3.76 4.32
C VAL A 84 -12.10 5.18 4.36
N ILE A 85 -11.65 6.02 5.29
CA ILE A 85 -12.07 7.44 5.37
C ILE A 85 -11.75 8.18 4.08
N ARG A 86 -10.59 7.92 3.47
CA ARG A 86 -10.23 8.57 2.21
C ARG A 86 -11.11 8.10 1.05
N LEU A 87 -11.40 6.81 0.96
CA LEU A 87 -12.23 6.24 -0.10
C LEU A 87 -13.70 6.68 0.01
N SER A 88 -14.23 6.88 1.21
CA SER A 88 -15.60 7.35 1.40
C SER A 88 -15.84 8.78 0.89
N THR A 89 -14.77 9.55 0.64
CA THR A 89 -14.87 10.85 -0.03
C THR A 89 -15.15 10.74 -1.53
N ILE A 90 -14.96 9.57 -2.13
CA ILE A 90 -15.25 9.33 -3.55
C ILE A 90 -16.73 8.96 -3.68
N PRO A 91 -17.54 9.74 -4.42
CA PRO A 91 -18.97 9.46 -4.58
C PRO A 91 -19.21 8.06 -5.15
N GLY A 92 -20.15 7.33 -4.53
CA GLY A 92 -20.56 6.00 -4.99
C GLY A 92 -19.56 4.87 -4.73
N ILE A 93 -18.47 5.14 -4.00
CA ILE A 93 -17.53 4.10 -3.55
C ILE A 93 -17.83 3.66 -2.13
N LYS A 94 -17.91 2.34 -1.94
CA LYS A 94 -18.07 1.70 -0.63
C LYS A 94 -16.77 1.05 -0.20
N ALA A 95 -16.24 1.42 0.95
CA ALA A 95 -15.03 0.84 1.51
C ALA A 95 -15.28 0.42 2.96
N THR A 96 -14.72 -0.72 3.35
CA THR A 96 -14.77 -1.22 4.72
C THR A 96 -13.45 -1.89 5.09
N PHE A 97 -13.25 -2.19 6.37
CA PHE A 97 -12.08 -2.93 6.83
C PHE A 97 -12.50 -4.04 7.81
N LYS A 98 -11.84 -5.21 7.77
CA LYS A 98 -12.07 -6.27 8.75
C LYS A 98 -11.47 -5.86 10.09
N GLY A 99 -12.31 -5.55 11.07
CA GLY A 99 -11.83 -5.19 12.42
C GLY A 99 -12.90 -4.83 13.46
N ASP A 100 -14.17 -4.69 13.09
CA ASP A 100 -15.29 -4.49 14.01
C ASP A 100 -16.58 -5.20 13.54
N GLU A 101 -17.60 -5.25 14.41
CA GLU A 101 -18.86 -5.96 14.15
C GLU A 101 -19.70 -5.34 13.02
N GLU A 102 -19.65 -4.02 12.83
CA GLU A 102 -20.38 -3.34 11.77
C GLU A 102 -19.82 -3.74 10.40
N ALA A 103 -18.48 -3.78 10.29
CA ALA A 103 -17.80 -4.25 9.10
C ALA A 103 -18.16 -5.70 8.75
N GLU A 104 -18.36 -6.59 9.73
CA GLU A 104 -18.72 -7.98 9.45
C GLU A 104 -20.05 -8.12 8.72
N ARG A 105 -21.04 -7.28 9.03
CA ARG A 105 -22.33 -7.27 8.33
C ARG A 105 -22.18 -6.78 6.90
N VAL A 106 -21.44 -5.69 6.69
CA VAL A 106 -21.16 -5.12 5.37
C VAL A 106 -20.37 -6.10 4.50
N ILE A 107 -19.38 -6.77 5.08
CA ILE A 107 -18.60 -7.78 4.37
C ILE A 107 -19.48 -8.96 4.01
N SER A 108 -20.28 -9.47 4.94
CA SER A 108 -21.14 -10.65 4.72
C SER A 108 -22.20 -10.41 3.64
N SER A 109 -22.76 -9.19 3.55
CA SER A 109 -23.69 -8.82 2.48
C SER A 109 -23.01 -8.58 1.14
N GLY A 110 -21.69 -8.41 1.12
CA GLY A 110 -20.93 -8.03 -0.07
C GLY A 110 -21.11 -6.57 -0.48
N ASP A 111 -21.64 -5.71 0.39
CA ASP A 111 -21.94 -4.31 0.08
C ASP A 111 -20.71 -3.39 0.21
N PHE A 112 -19.63 -3.76 -0.49
CA PHE A 112 -18.38 -3.00 -0.53
C PHE A 112 -17.69 -3.14 -1.89
N ASP A 113 -16.91 -2.13 -2.24
CA ASP A 113 -16.02 -2.12 -3.42
C ASP A 113 -14.57 -2.41 -3.00
N TYR A 114 -14.18 -1.88 -1.84
CA TYR A 114 -12.86 -2.06 -1.24
C TYR A 114 -12.97 -2.70 0.13
N LEU A 115 -12.22 -3.76 0.36
CA LEU A 115 -12.08 -4.39 1.68
C LEU A 115 -10.62 -4.39 2.11
N PHE A 116 -10.34 -3.71 3.21
CA PHE A 116 -9.03 -3.70 3.86
C PHE A 116 -8.97 -4.78 4.95
N ALA A 117 -7.92 -5.59 4.96
CA ALA A 117 -7.75 -6.61 6.00
C ALA A 117 -6.27 -6.95 6.18
N SER A 118 -5.91 -7.46 7.36
CA SER A 118 -4.53 -7.85 7.64
C SER A 118 -4.21 -9.24 7.06
N PRO A 119 -2.92 -9.61 6.93
CA PRO A 119 -2.55 -10.99 6.60
C PRO A 119 -3.15 -12.03 7.55
N GLU A 120 -3.25 -11.72 8.85
CA GLU A 120 -3.88 -12.59 9.85
C GLU A 120 -5.32 -12.92 9.49
N SER A 121 -6.12 -11.93 9.08
CA SER A 121 -7.51 -12.16 8.68
C SER A 121 -7.60 -12.78 7.29
N LEU A 122 -6.85 -12.29 6.31
CA LEU A 122 -6.99 -12.74 4.92
C LEU A 122 -6.50 -14.17 4.70
N VAL A 123 -5.49 -14.61 5.45
CA VAL A 123 -4.84 -15.90 5.26
C VAL A 123 -5.04 -16.83 6.45
N GLY A 124 -4.95 -16.29 7.67
CA GLY A 124 -4.99 -17.07 8.91
C GLY A 124 -6.38 -17.44 9.40
N ASP A 125 -7.40 -16.67 9.03
CA ASP A 125 -8.79 -16.94 9.36
C ASP A 125 -9.46 -17.79 8.27
N LYS A 126 -9.67 -19.07 8.56
CA LYS A 126 -10.24 -20.03 7.61
C LYS A 126 -11.71 -19.75 7.28
N ASP A 127 -12.48 -19.28 8.25
CA ASP A 127 -13.91 -19.00 8.04
C ASP A 127 -14.07 -17.75 7.19
N PHE A 128 -13.23 -16.73 7.45
CA PHE A 128 -13.21 -15.53 6.63
C PHE A 128 -12.81 -15.81 5.18
N ARG A 129 -11.85 -16.72 4.94
CA ARG A 129 -11.51 -17.17 3.58
C ARG A 129 -12.70 -17.75 2.83
N GLN A 130 -13.57 -18.51 3.50
CA GLN A 130 -14.78 -19.05 2.87
C GLN A 130 -15.78 -17.94 2.51
N VAL A 131 -15.90 -16.90 3.34
CA VAL A 131 -16.72 -15.73 3.03
C VAL A 131 -16.18 -15.01 1.79
N LEU A 132 -14.87 -14.80 1.73
CA LEU A 132 -14.21 -14.09 0.63
C LEU A 132 -14.38 -14.75 -0.74
N GLN A 133 -14.49 -16.08 -0.80
CA GLN A 133 -14.69 -16.83 -2.06
C GLN A 133 -16.01 -16.48 -2.78
N LYS A 134 -16.97 -15.86 -2.10
CA LYS A 134 -18.25 -15.45 -2.68
C LYS A 134 -18.15 -14.20 -3.56
N PHE A 135 -17.03 -13.48 -3.48
CA PHE A 135 -16.89 -12.17 -4.14
C PHE A 135 -16.08 -12.26 -5.43
N ASN A 136 -16.51 -11.51 -6.44
CA ASN A 136 -15.76 -11.32 -7.68
C ASN A 136 -14.61 -10.31 -7.44
N VAL A 137 -13.45 -10.82 -7.03
CA VAL A 137 -12.26 -9.99 -6.80
C VAL A 137 -11.47 -9.84 -8.11
N SER A 138 -11.22 -8.59 -8.52
CA SER A 138 -10.43 -8.30 -9.73
C SER A 138 -8.99 -7.91 -9.42
N THR A 139 -8.72 -7.41 -8.23
CA THR A 139 -7.36 -7.06 -7.80
C THR A 139 -7.16 -7.32 -6.30
N VAL A 140 -6.02 -7.91 -5.98
CA VAL A 140 -5.49 -7.99 -4.62
C VAL A 140 -4.32 -7.01 -4.50
N VAL A 141 -4.46 -6.01 -3.63
CA VAL A 141 -3.39 -5.06 -3.31
C VAL A 141 -2.65 -5.55 -2.09
N ILE A 142 -1.32 -5.67 -2.18
CA ILE A 142 -0.43 -5.94 -1.05
C ILE A 142 0.30 -4.65 -0.72
N ASP A 143 -0.21 -3.91 0.26
CA ASP A 143 0.40 -2.67 0.72
C ASP A 143 1.56 -2.97 1.68
N GLU A 144 2.61 -2.16 1.57
CA GLU A 144 3.88 -2.37 2.24
C GLU A 144 4.43 -3.80 2.10
N PHE A 145 4.45 -4.36 0.88
CA PHE A 145 4.84 -5.76 0.64
C PHE A 145 6.22 -6.12 1.21
N HIS A 146 7.13 -5.16 1.38
CA HIS A 146 8.44 -5.36 2.00
C HIS A 146 8.34 -5.98 3.41
N THR A 147 7.22 -5.74 4.11
CA THR A 147 6.93 -6.29 5.44
C THR A 147 6.83 -7.81 5.46
N ILE A 148 6.53 -8.44 4.31
CA ILE A 148 6.53 -9.90 4.18
C ILE A 148 7.87 -10.49 4.62
N SER A 149 8.96 -9.88 4.17
CA SER A 149 10.29 -10.40 4.50
C SER A 149 10.84 -9.89 5.84
N THR A 150 10.34 -8.75 6.37
CA THR A 150 10.82 -8.24 7.67
C THR A 150 10.05 -8.80 8.85
N TRP A 151 8.78 -9.18 8.67
CA TRP A 151 7.89 -9.65 9.74
C TRP A 151 7.45 -11.10 9.58
N GLY A 152 7.38 -11.60 8.35
CA GLY A 152 6.92 -12.95 8.04
C GLY A 152 8.03 -14.00 7.92
N ASP A 153 9.26 -13.60 7.59
CA ASP A 153 10.35 -14.56 7.41
C ASP A 153 10.99 -14.98 8.73
N ASP A 154 11.20 -16.29 8.88
CA ASP A 154 12.08 -16.88 9.88
C ASP A 154 13.51 -16.88 9.32
N GLU A 155 14.20 -15.75 9.46
CA GLU A 155 15.62 -15.66 9.14
C GLU A 155 16.48 -16.02 10.36
N ASN A 156 17.42 -16.95 10.18
CA ASN A 156 18.43 -17.35 11.15
C ASN A 156 17.88 -18.04 12.42
N GLY A 157 16.79 -18.80 12.29
CA GLY A 157 16.18 -19.55 13.41
C GLY A 157 15.45 -18.65 14.40
N ARG A 158 14.93 -17.52 13.93
CA ARG A 158 14.14 -16.58 14.72
C ARG A 158 12.69 -16.70 14.29
N GLU A 159 11.83 -17.04 15.23
CA GLU A 159 10.40 -17.10 14.99
C GLU A 159 9.90 -15.80 14.33
N ALA A 160 9.12 -15.96 13.26
CA ALA A 160 8.54 -14.85 12.54
C ALA A 160 7.66 -14.00 13.46
N PHE A 161 7.92 -12.68 13.51
CA PHE A 161 7.16 -11.75 14.33
C PHE A 161 5.65 -11.80 14.03
N ARG A 162 5.29 -11.90 12.74
CA ARG A 162 3.92 -12.06 12.26
C ARG A 162 3.88 -13.12 11.16
N ARG A 163 3.86 -14.39 11.57
CA ARG A 163 3.94 -15.57 10.68
C ARG A 163 3.06 -15.52 9.41
N TRP A 164 1.85 -14.97 9.50
CA TRP A 164 0.89 -14.95 8.38
C TRP A 164 1.33 -14.10 7.20
N PHE A 165 2.29 -13.19 7.39
CA PHE A 165 2.87 -12.38 6.31
C PHE A 165 3.59 -13.24 5.27
N HIS A 166 4.24 -14.33 5.67
CA HIS A 166 4.89 -15.26 4.73
C HIS A 166 3.88 -16.01 3.84
N HIS A 167 2.65 -16.15 4.32
CA HIS A 167 1.59 -16.89 3.64
C HIS A 167 0.72 -16.04 2.70
N VAL A 168 1.03 -14.74 2.54
CA VAL A 168 0.23 -13.82 1.69
C VAL A 168 0.15 -14.29 0.24
N GLY A 169 1.11 -15.07 -0.25
CA GLY A 169 1.04 -15.72 -1.57
C GLY A 169 -0.18 -16.63 -1.77
N GLU A 170 -0.75 -17.18 -0.69
CA GLU A 170 -1.95 -18.03 -0.73
C GLU A 170 -3.19 -17.29 -1.25
N LEU A 171 -3.20 -15.94 -1.22
CA LEU A 171 -4.30 -15.15 -1.76
C LEU A 171 -4.49 -15.36 -3.26
N ARG A 172 -3.46 -15.80 -3.99
CA ARG A 172 -3.60 -16.20 -5.39
C ARG A 172 -4.45 -17.44 -5.57
N SER A 173 -4.33 -18.41 -4.68
CA SER A 173 -5.18 -19.59 -4.71
C SER A 173 -6.61 -19.24 -4.33
N LEU A 174 -6.80 -18.22 -3.47
CA LEU A 174 -8.12 -17.72 -3.10
C LEU A 174 -8.79 -16.92 -4.22
N PHE A 175 -8.01 -16.15 -4.99
CA PHE A 175 -8.48 -15.29 -6.07
C PHE A 175 -7.66 -15.52 -7.37
N PRO A 176 -7.82 -16.68 -8.03
CA PRO A 176 -6.95 -17.09 -9.15
C PRO A 176 -7.05 -16.19 -10.37
N SER A 177 -8.16 -15.47 -10.55
CA SER A 177 -8.36 -14.54 -11.65
C SER A 177 -7.95 -13.10 -11.33
N ALA A 178 -7.65 -12.78 -10.07
CA ALA A 178 -7.30 -11.43 -9.65
C ALA A 178 -5.84 -11.12 -9.94
N SER A 179 -5.56 -9.90 -10.41
CA SER A 179 -4.18 -9.40 -10.47
C SER A 179 -3.67 -9.02 -9.09
N VAL A 180 -2.37 -9.14 -8.88
CA VAL A 180 -1.70 -8.68 -7.64
C VAL A 180 -1.01 -7.34 -7.88
N LEU A 181 -1.37 -6.34 -7.10
CA LEU A 181 -0.69 -5.05 -7.02
C LEU A 181 0.15 -4.97 -5.74
N ALA A 182 1.47 -5.13 -5.83
CA ALA A 182 2.38 -5.03 -4.71
C ALA A 182 2.95 -3.60 -4.60
N LEU A 183 2.69 -2.91 -3.48
CA LEU A 183 3.12 -1.54 -3.24
C LEU A 183 4.13 -1.45 -2.08
N SER A 184 5.18 -0.64 -2.25
CA SER A 184 6.09 -0.30 -1.15
C SER A 184 6.69 1.08 -1.36
N ALA A 185 6.99 1.80 -0.28
CA ALA A 185 7.77 3.03 -0.37
C ALA A 185 9.28 2.79 -0.41
N THR A 186 9.72 1.74 0.27
CA THR A 186 11.14 1.45 0.52
C THR A 186 11.36 -0.06 0.43
N CYS A 187 12.05 -0.50 -0.63
CA CYS A 187 12.36 -1.91 -0.79
C CYS A 187 13.65 -2.08 -1.60
N THR A 188 14.61 -2.83 -1.04
CA THR A 188 15.85 -3.14 -1.77
C THR A 188 15.56 -4.14 -2.89
N LYS A 189 16.37 -4.15 -3.96
CA LYS A 189 16.22 -5.12 -5.05
C LYS A 189 16.27 -6.58 -4.56
N LYS A 190 17.08 -6.87 -3.53
CA LYS A 190 17.19 -8.21 -2.92
C LYS A 190 15.88 -8.60 -2.21
N VAL A 191 15.34 -7.72 -1.38
CA VAL A 191 14.06 -7.95 -0.68
C VAL A 191 12.93 -8.08 -1.68
N SER A 192 12.86 -7.20 -2.67
CA SER A 192 11.85 -7.24 -3.72
C SER A 192 11.85 -8.59 -4.45
N LYS A 193 12.99 -9.02 -5.00
CA LYS A 193 13.08 -10.33 -5.69
C LYS A 193 12.62 -11.50 -4.82
N ARG A 194 12.94 -11.48 -3.53
CA ARG A 194 12.49 -12.52 -2.60
C ARG A 194 10.97 -12.47 -2.40
N VAL A 195 10.42 -11.31 -2.06
CA VAL A 195 8.98 -11.20 -1.78
C VAL A 195 8.15 -11.51 -3.01
N LEU A 196 8.61 -11.14 -4.22
CA LEU A 196 7.90 -11.48 -5.46
C LEU A 196 7.81 -13.00 -5.68
N LYS A 197 8.82 -13.78 -5.26
CA LYS A 197 8.73 -15.25 -5.27
C LYS A 197 7.67 -15.75 -4.28
N ILE A 198 7.62 -15.20 -3.06
CA ILE A 198 6.61 -15.56 -2.05
C ILE A 198 5.20 -15.24 -2.58
N LEU A 199 5.03 -14.08 -3.22
CA LEU A 199 3.77 -13.66 -3.83
C LEU A 199 3.45 -14.38 -5.15
N ASN A 200 4.34 -15.26 -5.62
CA ASN A 200 4.26 -15.93 -6.92
C ASN A 200 3.95 -14.95 -8.07
N ILE A 201 4.60 -13.78 -8.06
CA ILE A 201 4.51 -12.77 -9.12
C ILE A 201 5.58 -13.11 -10.17
N SER A 202 5.16 -13.21 -11.42
CA SER A 202 6.04 -13.52 -12.54
C SER A 202 6.95 -12.35 -12.90
N GLU A 203 8.09 -12.64 -13.54
CA GLU A 203 9.07 -11.62 -13.94
C GLU A 203 8.57 -10.67 -15.03
N ASP A 204 7.55 -11.09 -15.80
CA ASP A 204 6.86 -10.29 -16.83
C ASP A 204 5.83 -9.29 -16.26
N ALA A 205 5.62 -9.30 -14.95
CA ALA A 205 4.78 -8.32 -14.26
C ALA A 205 5.25 -6.88 -14.54
N VAL A 206 4.32 -5.92 -14.44
CA VAL A 206 4.65 -4.50 -14.59
C VAL A 206 5.50 -4.06 -13.41
N GLN A 207 6.78 -3.78 -13.64
CA GLN A 207 7.70 -3.33 -12.60
C GLN A 207 7.97 -1.82 -12.70
N ILE A 208 7.67 -1.09 -11.63
CA ILE A 208 7.81 0.36 -11.52
C ILE A 208 8.65 0.68 -10.29
N ALA A 209 9.73 1.42 -10.48
CA ALA A 209 10.56 1.89 -9.38
C ALA A 209 10.96 3.34 -9.61
N VAL A 210 10.77 4.18 -8.59
CA VAL A 210 11.23 5.57 -8.58
C VAL A 210 12.24 5.72 -7.46
N SER A 211 13.34 6.43 -7.76
CA SER A 211 14.36 6.72 -6.77
C SER A 211 13.74 7.46 -5.57
N PRO A 212 14.02 7.05 -4.32
CA PRO A 212 13.62 7.81 -3.14
C PRO A 212 14.49 9.05 -2.92
N ASP A 213 15.48 9.28 -3.78
CA ASP A 213 16.37 10.42 -3.69
C ASP A 213 15.60 11.74 -3.73
N LYS A 214 15.94 12.62 -2.80
CA LYS A 214 15.36 13.95 -2.68
C LYS A 214 16.50 14.94 -2.85
N PRO A 215 16.61 15.61 -4.02
CA PRO A 215 17.76 16.48 -4.30
C PRO A 215 17.87 17.67 -3.34
N ASN A 216 16.79 18.00 -2.64
CA ASN A 216 16.75 19.02 -1.59
C ASN A 216 17.13 18.50 -0.19
N ILE A 217 17.55 17.24 -0.04
CA ILE A 217 18.02 16.67 1.22
C ILE A 217 19.51 16.40 1.13
N LYS A 218 20.27 17.01 2.04
CA LYS A 218 21.70 16.73 2.24
C LYS A 218 21.86 15.75 3.39
N LEU A 219 22.49 14.60 3.12
CA LEU A 219 22.87 13.63 4.16
C LEU A 219 24.25 13.97 4.69
N VAL A 220 24.37 14.13 6.01
CA VAL A 220 25.64 14.41 6.70
C VAL A 220 25.80 13.42 7.84
N VAL A 221 26.96 12.78 7.92
CA VAL A 221 27.33 11.89 9.03
C VAL A 221 28.47 12.53 9.79
N VAL A 222 28.26 12.80 11.08
CA VAL A 222 29.26 13.41 11.96
C VAL A 222 29.56 12.43 13.09
N LYS A 223 30.86 12.19 13.33
CA LYS A 223 31.30 11.41 14.50
C LYS A 223 31.24 12.31 15.73
N ILE A 224 30.39 11.95 16.68
CA ILE A 224 30.24 12.66 17.96
C ILE A 224 31.05 11.97 19.07
N SER A 225 31.40 12.73 20.11
CA SER A 225 32.04 12.18 21.31
C SER A 225 31.04 11.37 22.13
N ASN A 226 31.52 10.45 22.98
CA ASN A 226 30.66 9.73 23.93
C ASN A 226 30.17 10.62 25.10
N SER A 227 30.70 11.85 25.25
CA SER A 227 30.15 12.83 26.18
C SER A 227 28.91 13.46 25.57
N LEU A 228 27.77 13.27 26.23
CA LEU A 228 26.47 13.79 25.82
C LEU A 228 26.49 15.33 25.71
N GLU A 229 27.16 16.00 26.64
CA GLU A 229 27.28 17.46 26.70
C GLU A 229 27.95 17.99 25.43
N ILE A 230 29.08 17.39 25.05
CA ILE A 230 29.81 17.76 23.83
C ILE A 230 29.00 17.39 22.59
N ALA A 231 28.35 16.23 22.59
CA ALA A 231 27.55 15.76 21.46
C ALA A 231 26.30 16.63 21.21
N MET A 232 25.76 17.27 22.24
CA MET A 232 24.55 18.11 22.15
C MET A 232 24.84 19.61 22.15
N SER A 233 26.09 20.06 22.34
CA SER A 233 26.45 21.48 22.35
C SER A 233 25.91 22.23 21.13
N TRP A 234 26.03 21.64 19.94
CA TRP A 234 25.54 22.24 18.70
C TRP A 234 24.03 22.55 18.75
N LEU A 235 23.25 21.73 19.44
CA LEU A 235 21.81 21.91 19.56
C LEU A 235 21.50 23.06 20.52
N ILE A 236 22.26 23.18 21.61
CA ILE A 236 22.14 24.29 22.57
C ILE A 236 22.48 25.62 21.89
N ASP A 237 23.57 25.64 21.11
CA ASP A 237 23.99 26.83 20.37
C ASP A 237 22.93 27.21 19.33
N ALA A 238 22.45 26.25 18.55
CA ALA A 238 21.45 26.49 17.51
C ALA A 238 20.08 26.93 18.07
N LEU A 239 19.69 26.45 19.27
CA LEU A 239 18.50 26.91 19.98
C LEU A 239 18.67 28.33 20.53
N SER A 240 19.81 28.62 21.15
CA SER A 240 20.15 29.93 21.71
C SER A 240 20.16 31.02 20.65
N GLU A 241 20.69 30.71 19.47
CA GLU A 241 20.78 31.64 18.33
C GLU A 241 19.48 31.75 17.53
N LYS A 242 18.42 31.02 17.89
CA LYS A 242 17.15 30.91 17.15
C LYS A 242 17.33 30.51 15.67
N GLN A 243 18.36 29.72 15.38
CA GLN A 243 18.71 29.30 14.02
C GLN A 243 18.08 27.98 13.59
N LEU A 244 17.15 27.43 14.37
CA LEU A 244 16.49 26.17 14.04
C LEU A 244 15.14 26.44 13.37
N PRO A 245 14.98 26.11 12.07
CA PRO A 245 13.65 25.98 11.49
C PRO A 245 12.91 24.80 12.15
N ARG A 246 11.70 24.46 11.68
CA ARG A 246 10.97 23.27 12.15
C ARG A 246 11.87 22.02 12.01
N THR A 247 12.36 21.53 13.14
CA THR A 247 13.39 20.49 13.23
C THR A 247 12.84 19.31 14.02
N LEU A 248 13.12 18.10 13.53
CA LEU A 248 12.82 16.85 14.22
C LEU A 248 14.12 16.26 14.76
N LEU A 249 14.17 15.97 16.06
CA LEU A 249 15.26 15.27 16.71
C LEU A 249 14.77 13.87 17.12
N TYR A 250 15.42 12.84 16.58
CA TYR A 250 15.14 11.45 16.95
C TYR A 250 16.20 10.95 17.94
N CYS A 251 15.75 10.47 19.10
CA CYS A 251 16.59 9.85 20.12
C CYS A 251 16.38 8.34 20.14
N ASN A 252 17.40 7.58 20.56
CA ASN A 252 17.33 6.12 20.59
C ASN A 252 16.44 5.58 21.73
N SER A 253 16.26 6.36 22.80
CA SER A 253 15.40 6.04 23.94
C SER A 253 14.55 7.25 24.29
N ILE A 254 13.43 6.96 24.98
CA ILE A 254 12.58 7.96 25.66
C ILE A 254 13.34 8.52 26.86
#